data_AF-A0A1Y5TRB5-F1
#
_entry.id   AF-A0A1Y5TRB5-F1
#
_cell.length_a   1.000
_cell.length_b   1.000
_cell.length_c   1.000
_cell.angle_alpha   90.00
_cell.angle_beta   90.00
_cell.angle_gamma   90.00
#
_symmetry.space_group_name_H-M   'P 1'
#
loop_
_entity.id
_entity.type
_entity.pdbx_description
1 polymer ?
#
loop_
_entity_poly.entity_id
_entity_poly.type
_entity_poly.pdbx_seq_one_letter_code
_entity_poly.pdbx_strand_id
1 'polypeptide(L)'
;MSDTAIALTEIETAAAASALEVAGLVEPGPQDGLAEAGTLALLSPAEPAFWARFTASAEYADGAPDPLDRWSRRVIDALAEAFGATALYPFGGPPWHPFIGWAQRSGRAHVSPVGLMVHDRAGLFLSYRGALALPARLPAQARPPAPCDGCAAPCLTTCPVGQGRRPAAQSAFHMEAFAGG
;
A
#
# COMPACT_ATOMS: atom_id res chain seq x y z
N MET A 1 27.63 12.51 17.36
CA MET A 1 26.68 12.27 16.26
C MET A 1 25.32 12.53 16.84
N SER A 2 24.70 13.66 16.48
CA SER A 2 23.37 14.01 17.00
C SER A 2 22.39 13.00 16.43
N ASP A 3 21.77 12.22 17.31
CA ASP A 3 20.68 11.30 17.02
C ASP A 3 19.45 12.16 16.72
N THR A 4 19.37 12.69 15.49
CA THR A 4 18.18 13.42 15.05
C THR A 4 17.12 12.37 14.80
N ALA A 5 16.16 12.25 15.71
CA ALA A 5 15.00 11.38 15.54
C ALA A 5 14.32 11.71 14.21
N ILE A 6 14.29 10.76 13.28
CA ILE A 6 13.62 10.89 11.99
C ILE A 6 12.13 11.12 12.25
N ALA A 7 11.60 12.24 11.78
CA ALA A 7 10.19 12.54 11.90
C ALA A 7 9.42 11.99 10.69
N LEU A 8 8.24 11.41 10.92
CA LEU A 8 7.36 10.93 9.84
C LEU A 8 7.11 12.02 8.77
N THR A 9 6.96 13.27 9.19
CA THR A 9 6.73 14.42 8.30
C THR A 9 7.90 14.66 7.33
N GLU A 10 9.13 14.34 7.71
CA GLU A 10 10.29 14.46 6.82
C GLU A 10 10.23 13.41 5.71
N ILE A 11 9.89 12.18 6.08
CA ILE A 11 9.69 11.07 5.12
C ILE A 11 8.53 11.39 4.17
N GLU A 12 7.40 11.86 4.71
CA GLU A 12 6.24 12.27 3.91
C GLU A 12 6.59 13.40 2.93
N THR A 13 7.33 14.41 3.39
CA THR A 13 7.78 15.53 2.53
C THR A 13 8.71 15.04 1.41
N ALA A 14 9.67 14.18 1.74
CA ALA A 14 10.60 13.63 0.76
C ALA A 14 9.90 12.71 -0.27
N ALA A 15 8.97 11.86 0.19
CA ALA A 15 8.16 11.02 -0.68
C ALA A 15 7.27 11.87 -1.62
N ALA A 16 6.65 12.93 -1.09
CA ALA A 16 5.79 13.83 -1.85
C ALA A 16 6.53 14.55 -2.99
N ALA A 17 7.84 14.81 -2.84
CA ALA A 17 8.67 15.38 -3.91
C ALA A 17 8.74 14.49 -5.17
N SER A 18 8.43 13.20 -5.03
CA SER A 18 8.30 12.24 -6.14
C SER A 18 6.86 11.78 -6.37
N ALA A 19 5.88 12.53 -5.85
CA ALA A 19 4.46 12.18 -5.89
C ALA A 19 4.16 10.78 -5.34
N LEU A 20 4.83 10.43 -4.23
CA LEU A 20 4.51 9.29 -3.39
C LEU A 20 3.97 9.77 -2.04
N GLU A 21 3.18 8.94 -1.37
CA GLU A 21 2.70 9.17 0.00
C GLU A 21 2.99 7.96 0.90
N VAL A 22 3.07 8.20 2.20
CA VAL A 22 3.09 7.13 3.22
C VAL A 22 1.66 6.62 3.43
N ALA A 23 1.34 5.49 2.82
CA ALA A 23 0.03 4.86 2.87
C ALA A 23 -0.17 3.98 4.12
N GLY A 24 0.84 3.86 4.99
CA GLY A 24 0.68 3.19 6.27
C GLY A 24 2.02 2.90 6.93
N LEU A 25 1.99 2.85 8.27
CA LEU A 25 3.11 2.41 9.08
C LEU A 25 2.82 1.04 9.69
N VAL A 26 3.85 0.19 9.72
CA VAL A 26 3.75 -1.17 10.26
C VAL A 26 4.96 -1.42 11.14
N GLU A 27 4.74 -1.95 12.33
CA GLU A 27 5.82 -2.56 13.10
C GLU A 27 6.12 -3.94 12.50
N PRO A 28 7.36 -4.21 12.02
CA PRO A 28 7.71 -5.51 11.49
C PRO A 28 7.71 -6.56 12.62
N GLY A 29 7.19 -7.75 12.32
CA GLY A 29 7.26 -8.90 13.21
C GLY A 29 8.37 -9.88 12.81
N PRO A 30 8.68 -10.89 13.64
CA PRO A 30 9.72 -11.87 13.36
C PRO A 30 9.56 -12.58 12.01
N GLN A 31 8.32 -12.80 11.57
CA GLN A 31 7.98 -13.43 10.30
C GLN A 31 8.39 -12.61 9.07
N ASP A 32 8.61 -11.31 9.23
CA ASP A 32 8.97 -10.43 8.11
C ASP A 32 10.47 -10.48 7.79
N GLY A 33 11.31 -11.05 8.66
CA GLY A 33 12.76 -11.17 8.45
C GLY A 33 13.53 -9.83 8.52
N LEU A 34 12.96 -8.83 9.20
CA LEU A 34 13.46 -7.45 9.25
C LEU A 34 13.81 -7.05 10.69
N ALA A 35 14.66 -7.84 11.35
CA ALA A 35 14.95 -7.71 12.79
C ALA A 35 15.52 -6.33 13.20
N GLU A 36 16.26 -5.69 12.30
CA GLU A 36 16.88 -4.37 12.53
C GLU A 36 15.94 -3.20 12.23
N ALA A 37 14.75 -3.45 11.68
CA ALA A 37 13.80 -2.41 11.33
C ALA A 37 12.86 -2.12 12.51
N GLY A 38 12.77 -0.85 12.92
CA GLY A 38 11.79 -0.37 13.89
C GLY A 38 10.42 -0.07 13.28
N THR A 39 10.37 0.32 11.99
CA THR A 39 9.12 0.64 11.30
C THR A 39 9.25 0.38 9.81
N LEU A 40 8.19 -0.14 9.20
CA LEU A 40 7.99 -0.16 7.76
C LEU A 40 7.06 0.98 7.37
N ALA A 41 7.53 1.90 6.53
CA ALA A 41 6.69 2.91 5.90
C ALA A 41 6.30 2.45 4.49
N LEU A 42 5.02 2.13 4.28
CA LEU A 42 4.51 1.67 2.99
C LEU A 42 4.27 2.86 2.07
N LEU A 43 4.81 2.81 0.86
CA LEU A 43 4.74 3.90 -0.12
C LEU A 43 3.74 3.57 -1.23
N SER A 44 2.88 4.53 -1.55
CA SER A 44 1.92 4.47 -2.66
C SER A 44 1.96 5.75 -3.48
N PRO A 45 1.44 5.75 -4.73
CA PRO A 45 1.19 6.96 -5.50
C PRO A 45 0.41 8.01 -4.70
N ALA A 46 0.90 9.25 -4.71
CA ALA A 46 0.13 10.40 -4.26
C ALA A 46 -0.65 10.98 -5.45
N GLU A 47 -1.91 10.58 -5.56
CA GLU A 47 -2.79 11.08 -6.62
C GLU A 47 -3.31 12.50 -6.33
N PRO A 48 -3.52 13.34 -7.37
CA PRO A 48 -3.43 13.04 -8.81
C PRO A 48 -2.05 13.29 -9.45
N ALA A 49 -1.03 13.63 -8.65
CA ALA A 49 0.25 14.11 -9.17
C ALA A 49 1.16 13.00 -9.70
N PHE A 50 0.98 11.77 -9.23
CA PHE A 50 1.84 10.63 -9.52
C PHE A 50 1.98 10.36 -11.02
N TRP A 51 0.87 10.24 -11.75
CA TRP A 51 0.92 9.85 -13.15
C TRP A 51 1.75 10.82 -13.99
N ALA A 52 1.49 12.13 -13.85
CA ALA A 52 2.25 13.17 -14.56
C ALA A 52 3.75 13.11 -14.24
N ARG A 53 4.09 12.86 -12.96
CA ARG A 53 5.49 12.74 -12.50
C ARG A 53 6.17 11.51 -13.10
N PHE A 54 5.49 10.36 -13.11
CA PHE A 54 6.02 9.14 -13.68
C PHE A 54 6.19 9.24 -15.21
N THR A 55 5.19 9.74 -15.93
CA THR A 55 5.27 9.84 -17.40
C THR A 55 6.30 10.85 -17.91
N ALA A 56 6.72 11.80 -17.06
CA ALA A 56 7.80 12.74 -17.36
C ALA A 56 9.21 12.18 -17.07
N SER A 57 9.31 10.94 -16.57
CA SER A 57 10.59 10.32 -16.21
C SER A 57 11.32 9.72 -17.42
N ALA A 58 12.64 9.56 -17.29
CA ALA A 58 13.45 8.90 -18.31
C ALA A 58 13.03 7.43 -18.51
N GLU A 59 12.67 6.74 -17.43
CA GLU A 59 12.25 5.33 -17.48
C GLU A 59 10.98 5.14 -18.31
N TYR A 60 10.05 6.09 -18.27
CA TYR A 60 8.84 6.02 -19.10
C TYR A 60 9.16 6.22 -20.59
N ALA A 61 10.14 7.05 -20.91
CA ALA A 61 10.43 7.47 -22.28
C ALA A 61 11.38 6.53 -23.05
N ASP A 62 12.16 5.69 -22.36
CA ASP A 62 13.24 4.92 -22.98
C ASP A 62 12.80 3.60 -23.65
N GLY A 63 11.54 3.19 -23.45
CA GLY A 63 10.95 2.01 -24.09
C GLY A 63 11.48 0.67 -23.55
N ALA A 64 12.31 0.66 -22.51
CA ALA A 64 12.77 -0.59 -21.91
C ALA A 64 11.71 -1.18 -20.94
N PRO A 65 11.75 -2.49 -20.67
CA PRO A 65 10.76 -3.17 -19.84
C PRO A 65 10.65 -2.59 -18.42
N ASP A 66 9.49 -2.82 -17.81
CA ASP A 66 9.17 -2.49 -16.41
C ASP A 66 9.53 -1.04 -16.00
N PRO A 67 9.12 -0.02 -16.79
CA PRO A 67 9.55 1.36 -16.58
C PRO A 67 9.12 1.89 -15.20
N LEU A 68 7.95 1.46 -14.71
CA LEU A 68 7.45 1.87 -13.41
C LEU A 68 8.23 1.23 -12.24
N ASP A 69 8.65 -0.02 -12.39
CA ASP A 69 9.46 -0.70 -11.37
C ASP A 69 10.86 -0.09 -11.31
N ARG A 70 11.46 0.22 -12.46
CA ARG A 70 12.73 0.93 -12.56
C ARG A 70 12.68 2.33 -11.95
N TRP A 71 11.61 3.09 -12.25
CA TRP A 71 11.36 4.39 -11.62
C TRP A 71 11.20 4.26 -10.11
N SER A 72 10.45 3.25 -9.66
CA SER A 72 10.23 2.99 -8.22
C SER A 72 11.53 2.65 -7.51
N ARG A 73 12.43 1.87 -8.13
CA ARG A 73 13.77 1.61 -7.60
C ARG A 73 14.55 2.90 -7.42
N ARG A 74 14.76 3.67 -8.49
CA ARG A 74 15.53 4.92 -8.42
C ARG A 74 15.02 5.87 -7.34
N VAL A 75 13.70 6.05 -7.25
CA VAL A 75 13.09 6.97 -6.27
C VAL A 75 13.18 6.43 -4.85
N ILE A 76 12.80 5.17 -4.63
CA ILE A 76 12.70 4.61 -3.27
C ILE A 76 14.08 4.26 -2.71
N ASP A 77 15.04 3.84 -3.54
CA ASP A 77 16.43 3.64 -3.11
C ASP A 77 17.05 4.97 -2.64
N ALA A 78 16.79 6.08 -3.35
CA ALA A 78 17.26 7.40 -2.93
C ALA A 78 16.61 7.86 -1.61
N LEU A 79 15.33 7.55 -1.38
CA LEU A 79 14.68 7.79 -0.09
C LEU A 79 15.31 6.91 1.00
N ALA A 80 15.57 5.64 0.71
CA ALA A 80 16.17 4.73 1.66
C ALA A 80 17.56 5.19 2.09
N GLU A 81 18.40 5.63 1.14
CA GLU A 81 19.70 6.25 1.43
C GLU A 81 19.56 7.49 2.32
N ALA A 82 18.65 8.41 1.97
CA ALA A 82 18.44 9.65 2.72
C ALA A 82 18.01 9.44 4.19
N PHE A 83 17.30 8.35 4.47
CA PHE A 83 16.78 8.03 5.80
C PHE A 83 17.49 6.86 6.49
N GLY A 84 18.60 6.36 5.92
CA GLY A 84 19.30 5.18 6.45
C GLY A 84 18.41 3.94 6.56
N ALA A 85 17.44 3.80 5.65
CA ALA A 85 16.48 2.71 5.60
C ALA A 85 16.91 1.64 4.58
N THR A 86 16.21 0.51 4.57
CA THR A 86 16.29 -0.48 3.48
C THR A 86 15.04 -0.38 2.61
N ALA A 87 15.21 -0.25 1.29
CA ALA A 87 14.11 -0.27 0.35
C ALA A 87 13.61 -1.71 0.10
N LEU A 88 12.29 -1.92 0.16
CA LEU A 88 11.63 -3.19 -0.10
C LEU A 88 10.57 -3.00 -1.19
N TYR A 89 10.37 -4.01 -2.04
CA TYR A 89 9.53 -3.89 -3.25
C TYR A 89 8.46 -4.99 -3.35
N PRO A 90 7.28 -4.69 -3.91
CA PRO A 90 6.23 -5.67 -4.19
C PRO A 90 6.48 -6.45 -5.49
N PHE A 91 7.61 -6.20 -6.15
CA PHE A 91 8.05 -6.81 -7.40
C PHE A 91 9.51 -7.26 -7.27
N GLY A 92 10.00 -8.01 -8.26
CA GLY A 92 11.37 -8.51 -8.29
C GLY A 92 11.42 -10.02 -8.16
N GLY A 93 12.29 -10.53 -7.27
CA GLY A 93 12.46 -11.94 -7.01
C GLY A 93 12.34 -12.27 -5.52
N PRO A 94 12.47 -13.54 -5.13
CA PRO A 94 12.46 -13.94 -3.73
C PRO A 94 13.59 -13.27 -2.91
N PRO A 95 13.37 -13.03 -1.60
CA PRO A 95 12.14 -13.34 -0.86
C PRO A 95 11.02 -12.34 -1.18
N TRP A 96 9.82 -12.87 -1.44
CA TRP A 96 8.64 -12.05 -1.70
C TRP A 96 8.15 -11.39 -0.42
N HIS A 97 7.93 -10.09 -0.47
CA HIS A 97 7.45 -9.33 0.67
C HIS A 97 5.91 -9.31 0.76
N PRO A 98 5.31 -9.54 1.94
CA PRO A 98 3.86 -9.67 2.08
C PRO A 98 3.16 -8.31 2.17
N PHE A 99 3.26 -7.47 1.13
CA PHE A 99 2.72 -6.11 1.09
C PHE A 99 1.23 -6.03 1.44
N ILE A 100 0.41 -7.00 1.03
CA ILE A 100 -1.01 -7.06 1.40
C ILE A 100 -1.19 -7.28 2.91
N GLY A 101 -0.39 -8.17 3.50
CA GLY A 101 -0.40 -8.39 4.95
C GLY A 101 0.07 -7.16 5.70
N TRP A 102 1.11 -6.47 5.20
CA TRP A 102 1.58 -5.21 5.78
C TRP A 102 0.49 -4.12 5.70
N ALA A 103 -0.16 -3.98 4.55
CA ALA A 103 -1.27 -3.05 4.35
C ALA A 103 -2.38 -3.25 5.39
N GLN A 104 -2.79 -4.50 5.62
CA GLN A 104 -3.79 -4.84 6.64
C GLN A 104 -3.31 -4.52 8.05
N ARG A 105 -2.07 -4.88 8.40
CA ARG A 105 -1.49 -4.62 9.72
C ARG A 105 -1.28 -3.13 10.01
N SER A 106 -1.18 -2.29 8.97
CA SER A 106 -1.17 -0.82 9.15
C SER A 106 -2.47 -0.31 9.77
N GLY A 107 -3.58 -1.06 9.59
CA GLY A 107 -4.91 -0.64 10.02
C GLY A 107 -5.54 0.43 9.14
N ARG A 108 -4.98 0.69 7.94
CA ARG A 108 -5.50 1.67 6.98
C ARG A 108 -6.05 1.05 5.71
N ALA A 109 -5.75 -0.23 5.47
CA ALA A 109 -6.25 -0.99 4.33
C ALA A 109 -7.01 -2.23 4.83
N HIS A 110 -8.20 -2.45 4.28
CA HIS A 110 -9.17 -3.43 4.75
C HIS A 110 -9.69 -4.28 3.59
N VAL A 111 -10.20 -5.47 3.89
CA VAL A 111 -10.85 -6.32 2.89
C VAL A 111 -12.31 -5.91 2.78
N SER A 112 -12.76 -5.51 1.59
CA SER A 112 -14.16 -5.23 1.32
C SER A 112 -15.00 -6.52 1.30
N PRO A 113 -16.35 -6.44 1.39
CA PRO A 113 -17.22 -7.60 1.28
C PRO A 113 -17.08 -8.41 -0.01
N VAL A 114 -16.50 -7.81 -1.07
CA VAL A 114 -16.21 -8.48 -2.35
C VAL A 114 -14.76 -8.97 -2.47
N GLY A 115 -13.99 -8.97 -1.38
CA GLY A 115 -12.63 -9.49 -1.32
C GLY A 115 -11.55 -8.54 -1.87
N LEU A 116 -11.91 -7.34 -2.35
CA LEU A 116 -10.95 -6.33 -2.80
C LEU A 116 -10.42 -5.51 -1.63
N MET A 117 -9.14 -5.16 -1.65
CA MET A 117 -8.54 -4.26 -0.66
C MET A 117 -9.05 -2.82 -0.86
N VAL A 118 -9.48 -2.18 0.23
CA VAL A 118 -9.94 -0.78 0.29
C VAL A 118 -9.15 -0.01 1.34
N HIS A 119 -8.59 1.12 0.97
CA HIS A 119 -7.84 2.01 1.84
C HIS A 119 -8.71 3.17 2.36
N ASP A 120 -8.47 3.62 3.58
CA ASP A 120 -9.23 4.68 4.25
C ASP A 120 -9.41 5.98 3.44
N ARG A 121 -8.37 6.36 2.69
CA ARG A 121 -8.31 7.57 1.84
C ARG A 121 -8.36 7.27 0.34
N ALA A 122 -7.48 6.41 -0.15
CA ALA A 122 -7.39 6.09 -1.58
C ALA A 122 -8.54 5.19 -2.08
N GLY A 123 -9.36 4.62 -1.19
CA GLY A 123 -10.40 3.68 -1.57
C GLY A 123 -9.79 2.45 -2.27
N LEU A 124 -10.37 2.07 -3.42
CA LEU A 124 -9.84 0.98 -4.25
C LEU A 124 -8.67 1.41 -5.15
N PHE A 125 -8.33 2.70 -5.20
CA PHE A 125 -7.30 3.26 -6.07
C PHE A 125 -5.94 3.31 -5.37
N LEU A 126 -5.56 2.21 -4.73
CA LEU A 126 -4.27 2.07 -4.06
C LEU A 126 -3.37 1.11 -4.84
N SER A 127 -2.10 1.47 -4.98
CA SER A 127 -1.06 0.52 -5.36
C SER A 127 0.20 0.78 -4.56
N TYR A 128 0.76 -0.23 -3.88
CA TYR A 128 2.04 -0.04 -3.21
C TYR A 128 3.17 -0.05 -4.24
N ARG A 129 4.12 0.88 -4.15
CA ARG A 129 5.32 0.97 -5.01
C ARG A 129 6.58 0.45 -4.31
N GLY A 130 6.57 0.44 -2.98
CA GLY A 130 7.64 -0.09 -2.15
C GLY A 130 7.42 0.25 -0.69
N ALA A 131 8.40 -0.05 0.15
CA ALA A 131 8.40 0.30 1.56
C ALA A 131 9.81 0.70 2.00
N LEU A 132 9.89 1.57 3.00
CA LEU A 132 11.13 1.90 3.71
C LEU A 132 11.14 1.14 5.03
N ALA A 133 12.08 0.21 5.19
CA ALA A 133 12.38 -0.43 6.47
C ALA A 133 13.37 0.45 7.24
N LEU A 134 12.83 1.28 8.13
CA LEU A 134 13.56 2.26 8.90
C LEU A 134 14.12 1.62 10.18
N PRO A 135 15.35 1.95 10.59
CA PRO A 135 15.88 1.50 11.88
C PRO A 135 15.12 2.15 13.06
N ALA A 136 14.66 3.38 12.86
CA ALA A 136 13.88 4.11 13.86
C ALA A 136 12.48 3.52 14.04
N ARG A 137 11.98 3.55 15.29
CA ARG A 137 10.57 3.31 15.60
C ARG A 137 9.82 4.63 15.52
N LEU A 138 8.93 4.75 14.54
CA LEU A 138 8.06 5.91 14.42
C LEU A 138 6.83 5.78 15.33
N PRO A 139 6.21 6.90 15.75
CA PRO A 139 4.95 6.87 16.48
C PRO A 139 3.85 6.16 15.68
N ALA A 140 2.98 5.44 16.38
CA ALA A 140 1.84 4.78 15.74
C ALA A 140 0.92 5.79 15.06
N GLN A 141 0.48 5.46 13.85
CA GLN A 141 -0.56 6.22 13.14
C GLN A 141 -1.95 5.87 13.67
N ALA A 142 -2.88 6.81 13.53
CA ALA A 142 -4.30 6.54 13.75
C ALA A 142 -4.78 5.41 12.83
N ARG A 143 -5.64 4.55 13.38
CA ARG A 143 -6.30 3.47 12.64
C ARG A 143 -7.79 3.80 12.52
N PRO A 144 -8.23 4.40 11.40
CA PRO A 144 -9.63 4.70 11.22
C PRO A 144 -10.47 3.42 11.07
N PRO A 145 -11.80 3.50 11.23
CA PRO A 145 -12.71 2.40 10.93
C PRO A 145 -12.58 1.94 9.48
N ALA A 146 -12.95 0.68 9.19
CA ALA A 146 -12.87 0.18 7.83
C ALA A 146 -13.87 0.95 6.93
N PRO A 147 -13.50 1.37 5.72
CA PRO A 147 -14.39 2.14 4.83
C PRO A 147 -15.70 1.44 4.46
N CYS A 148 -15.72 0.11 4.57
CA CYS A 148 -16.91 -0.68 4.30
C CYS A 148 -17.86 -0.79 5.50
N ASP A 149 -17.41 -0.43 6.71
CA ASP A 149 -18.24 -0.50 7.91
C ASP A 149 -19.39 0.50 7.78
N GLY A 150 -20.63 0.00 7.68
CA GLY A 150 -21.84 0.81 7.55
C GLY A 150 -22.01 1.51 6.20
N CYS A 151 -21.21 1.17 5.18
CA CYS A 151 -21.44 1.73 3.84
C CYS A 151 -22.68 1.11 3.17
N ALA A 152 -23.23 1.77 2.15
CA ALA A 152 -24.42 1.27 1.43
C ALA A 152 -24.18 -0.04 0.64
N ALA A 153 -22.94 -0.54 0.64
CA ALA A 153 -22.49 -1.78 -0.02
C ALA A 153 -22.96 -1.97 -1.48
N PRO A 154 -22.92 -0.95 -2.36
CA PRO A 154 -23.36 -1.11 -3.75
C PRO A 154 -22.51 -2.13 -4.52
N CYS A 155 -21.28 -2.39 -4.08
CA CYS A 155 -20.39 -3.39 -4.64
C CYS A 155 -20.98 -4.81 -4.63
N LEU A 156 -21.91 -5.12 -3.70
CA LEU A 156 -22.54 -6.44 -3.61
C LEU A 156 -23.59 -6.71 -4.69
N THR A 157 -24.16 -5.66 -5.30
CA THR A 157 -25.33 -5.78 -6.18
C THR A 157 -25.14 -5.15 -7.56
N THR A 158 -24.15 -4.28 -7.74
CA THR A 158 -23.98 -3.50 -8.97
C THR A 158 -23.33 -4.29 -10.11
N CYS A 159 -22.49 -5.29 -9.81
CA CYS A 159 -21.75 -6.01 -10.84
C CYS A 159 -22.71 -6.82 -11.75
N PRO A 160 -22.76 -6.54 -13.06
CA PRO A 160 -23.59 -7.32 -13.99
C PRO A 160 -23.00 -8.69 -14.30
N VAL A 161 -21.72 -8.89 -13.99
CA VAL A 161 -21.00 -10.13 -14.27
C VAL A 161 -21.55 -11.24 -13.38
N GLY A 162 -21.97 -12.36 -14.00
CA GLY A 162 -22.50 -13.50 -13.27
C GLY A 162 -24.01 -13.43 -12.99
N GLN A 163 -24.68 -12.31 -13.29
CA GLN A 163 -26.14 -12.23 -13.20
C GLN A 163 -26.80 -13.30 -14.08
N GLY A 164 -27.77 -14.03 -13.53
CA GLY A 164 -28.45 -15.13 -14.22
C GLY A 164 -27.61 -16.40 -14.44
N ARG A 165 -26.35 -16.47 -13.96
CA ARG A 165 -25.53 -17.68 -14.05
C ARG A 165 -25.85 -18.72 -12.98
N ARG A 166 -26.49 -18.32 -11.87
CA ARG A 166 -26.84 -19.17 -10.72
C ARG A 166 -28.21 -18.79 -10.15
N PRO A 167 -28.97 -19.73 -9.57
CA PRO A 167 -30.19 -19.42 -8.84
C PRO A 167 -29.92 -18.46 -7.67
N ALA A 168 -30.86 -17.55 -7.38
CA ALA A 168 -30.69 -16.54 -6.32
C ALA A 168 -30.38 -17.15 -4.94
N ALA A 169 -30.99 -18.29 -4.61
CA ALA A 169 -30.74 -19.00 -3.35
C ALA A 169 -29.29 -19.49 -3.22
N GLN A 170 -28.67 -19.94 -4.32
CA GLN A 170 -27.27 -20.36 -4.32
C GLN A 170 -26.35 -19.16 -4.08
N SER A 171 -26.63 -18.02 -4.71
CA SER A 171 -25.88 -16.79 -4.50
C SER A 171 -25.99 -16.31 -3.05
N ALA A 172 -27.20 -16.29 -2.48
CA ALA A 172 -27.42 -15.90 -1.09
C ALA A 172 -26.61 -16.78 -0.11
N PHE A 173 -26.66 -18.11 -0.28
CA PHE A 173 -25.88 -19.05 0.53
C PHE A 173 -24.37 -18.80 0.48
N HIS A 174 -23.81 -18.50 -0.71
CA HIS A 174 -22.38 -18.19 -0.82
C HIS A 174 -22.02 -16.80 -0.30
N MET A 175 -22.96 -15.85 -0.30
CA MET A 175 -22.74 -14.48 0.18
C MET A 175 -22.88 -14.35 1.70
N GLU A 176 -23.56 -15.28 2.38
CA GLU A 176 -23.65 -15.33 3.86
C GLU A 176 -22.27 -15.30 4.53
N ALA A 177 -21.26 -15.94 3.94
CA ALA A 177 -19.89 -15.94 4.44
C ALA A 177 -19.20 -14.56 4.44
N PHE A 178 -19.70 -13.60 3.63
CA PHE A 178 -19.16 -12.25 3.53
C PHE A 178 -19.98 -11.21 4.30
N ALA A 179 -21.17 -11.56 4.77
CA ALA A 179 -22.07 -10.64 5.47
C ALA A 179 -21.63 -10.34 6.92
N GLY A 180 -20.65 -11.09 7.45
CA GLY A 180 -20.18 -10.95 8.83
C GLY A 180 -21.23 -11.44 9.83
N GLY A 181 -20.96 -12.58 10.48
CA GLY A 181 -21.68 -13.00 11.68
C GLY A 181 -21.28 -12.18 12.89
#